data_AF-A0A9X8VJM4-F1
#
_entry.id   AF-A0A9X8VJM4-F1
#
_cell.length_a   1.000
_cell.length_b   1.000
_cell.length_c   1.000
_cell.angle_alpha   90.00
_cell.angle_beta   90.00
_cell.angle_gamma   90.00
#
_symmetry.space_group_name_H-M   'P 1'
#
loop_
_entity.id
_entity.type
_entity.pdbx_description
1 polymer ?
#
loop_
_entity_poly.entity_id
_entity_poly.type
_entity_poly.pdbx_seq_one_letter_code
_entity_poly.pdbx_strand_id
1 'polypeptide(L)'
;MASCAERTPPPPAPLVLFPPESVFTPCEQPSLQGDTWGDAVSHALALQTALSICAGQVATLNQWREAAGRNHEQNRTYFGTN
;
A
#
# COMPACT_ATOMS: atom_id res chain seq x y z
N MET A 1 -49.60 -16.80 -18.66
CA MET A 1 -48.19 -16.55 -19.04
C MET A 1 -47.60 -15.63 -17.99
N ALA A 2 -46.82 -16.15 -17.04
CA ALA A 2 -46.09 -15.34 -16.07
C ALA A 2 -44.61 -15.35 -16.46
N SER A 3 -44.04 -14.16 -16.63
CA SER A 3 -42.66 -13.95 -17.04
C SER A 3 -41.73 -14.19 -15.84
N CYS A 4 -40.84 -15.18 -15.94
CA CYS A 4 -39.76 -15.45 -14.98
C CYS A 4 -38.60 -14.47 -15.17
N ALA A 5 -38.88 -13.17 -15.15
CA ALA A 5 -37.84 -12.16 -15.00
C ALA A 5 -37.41 -12.17 -13.52
N GLU A 6 -36.70 -13.22 -13.14
CA GLU A 6 -36.04 -13.37 -11.84
C GLU A 6 -35.13 -12.14 -11.66
N ARG A 7 -35.33 -11.37 -10.58
CA ARG A 7 -34.42 -10.28 -10.23
C ARG A 7 -33.08 -10.90 -9.85
N THR A 8 -32.10 -10.82 -10.73
CA THR A 8 -30.72 -11.18 -10.38
C THR A 8 -30.28 -10.33 -9.19
N PRO A 9 -29.77 -10.94 -8.11
CA PRO A 9 -29.19 -10.19 -7.01
C PRO A 9 -28.10 -9.25 -7.54
N PRO A 10 -27.97 -8.03 -7.00
CA PRO A 10 -26.86 -7.16 -7.37
C PRO A 10 -25.53 -7.89 -7.12
N PRO A 11 -24.55 -7.75 -8.03
CA PRO A 11 -23.27 -8.42 -7.86
C PRO A 11 -22.61 -8.02 -6.54
N PRO A 12 -21.90 -8.94 -5.87
CA PRO A 12 -21.18 -8.62 -4.64
C PRO A 12 -20.24 -7.43 -4.85
N ALA A 13 -20.18 -6.53 -3.86
CA ALA A 13 -19.27 -5.40 -3.92
C ALA A 13 -17.81 -5.89 -4.11
N PRO A 14 -17.00 -5.23 -4.95
CA PRO A 14 -15.63 -5.63 -5.17
C PRO A 14 -14.84 -5.53 -3.86
N LEU A 15 -14.15 -6.61 -3.50
CA LEU A 15 -13.23 -6.63 -2.36
C LEU A 15 -12.03 -5.74 -2.70
N VAL A 16 -11.95 -4.57 -2.08
CA VAL A 16 -10.80 -3.68 -2.20
C VAL A 16 -9.72 -4.18 -1.24
N LEU A 17 -8.67 -4.79 -1.77
CA LEU A 17 -7.45 -5.04 -1.02
C LEU A 17 -6.78 -3.69 -0.78
N PHE A 18 -6.68 -3.26 0.48
CA PHE A 18 -5.88 -2.10 0.85
C PHE A 18 -4.42 -2.55 1.12
N PRO A 19 -3.43 -1.70 0.85
CA PRO A 19 -2.07 -1.95 1.29
C PRO A 19 -1.97 -1.85 2.82
N PRO A 20 -0.88 -2.37 3.43
CA PRO A 20 -0.68 -2.30 4.87
C PRO A 20 -0.70 -0.86 5.40
N GLU A 21 -1.31 -0.61 6.55
CA GLU A 21 -1.49 0.74 7.10
C GLU A 21 -0.19 1.56 7.20
N SER A 22 0.94 0.88 7.45
CA SER A 22 2.26 1.50 7.56
C SER A 22 2.74 2.25 6.31
N VAL A 23 2.17 1.97 5.13
CA VAL A 23 2.55 2.63 3.87
C VAL A 23 1.77 3.92 3.62
N PHE A 24 0.76 4.23 4.44
CA PHE A 24 0.00 5.48 4.36
C PHE A 24 0.62 6.62 5.15
N THR A 25 1.56 6.32 6.04
CA THR A 25 2.30 7.33 6.80
C THR A 25 3.36 7.96 5.90
N PRO A 26 3.37 9.30 5.73
CA PRO A 26 4.46 9.97 5.02
C PRO A 26 5.81 9.70 5.68
N CYS A 27 6.86 9.56 4.86
CA CYS A 27 8.21 9.41 5.39
C CYS A 27 8.62 10.65 6.17
N GLU A 28 9.21 10.44 7.36
CA GLU A 28 9.72 11.55 8.16
C GLU A 28 10.91 12.23 7.47
N GLN A 29 10.94 13.56 7.56
CA GLN A 29 12.05 14.36 7.07
C GLN A 29 12.51 15.31 8.18
N PRO A 30 13.52 14.93 8.97
CA PRO A 30 13.98 15.77 10.08
C PRO A 30 14.62 17.06 9.57
N SER A 31 14.36 18.16 10.25
CA SER A 31 15.01 19.44 10.01
C SER A 31 16.36 19.51 10.72
N LEU A 32 17.33 20.19 10.11
CA LEU A 32 18.58 20.53 10.78
C LEU A 32 18.29 21.60 11.84
N GLN A 33 18.59 21.30 13.10
CA GLN A 33 18.40 22.23 14.20
C GLN A 33 19.75 22.84 14.58
N GLY A 34 19.98 24.10 14.20
CA GLY A 34 21.22 24.81 14.52
C GLY A 34 22.22 24.85 13.36
N ASP A 35 23.42 25.32 13.68
CA ASP A 35 24.49 25.63 12.71
C ASP A 35 25.85 25.08 13.14
N THR A 36 25.89 24.22 14.18
CA THR A 36 27.13 23.60 14.63
C THR A 36 27.40 22.26 13.94
N TRP A 37 28.64 21.80 14.01
CA TRP A 37 29.00 20.45 13.58
C TRP A 37 28.27 19.36 14.37
N GLY A 38 27.99 19.60 15.67
CA GLY A 38 27.23 18.66 16.49
C GLY A 38 25.79 18.51 16.01
N ASP A 39 25.18 19.62 15.58
CA ASP A 39 23.83 19.64 15.00
C ASP A 39 23.79 18.89 13.67
N ALA A 40 24.80 19.09 12.81
CA ALA A 40 24.91 18.39 11.53
C ALA A 40 25.03 16.88 11.71
N VAL A 41 25.86 16.42 12.65
CA VAL A 41 26.01 14.98 12.94
C VAL A 41 24.73 14.40 13.53
N SER A 42 24.09 15.11 14.45
CA SER A 42 22.82 14.68 15.06
C SER A 42 21.70 14.58 14.02
N HIS A 43 21.62 15.57 13.12
CA HIS A 43 20.70 15.56 11.99
C HIS A 43 20.97 14.40 11.04
N ALA A 44 22.23 14.13 10.70
CA ALA A 44 22.59 13.01 9.83
C ALA A 44 22.15 11.66 10.42
N LEU A 45 22.30 11.47 11.73
CA LEU A 45 21.83 10.27 12.43
C LEU A 45 20.30 10.14 12.42
N ALA A 46 19.59 11.25 12.70
CA ALA A 46 18.14 11.29 12.63
C ALA A 46 17.64 10.99 11.21
N LEU A 47 18.28 11.58 10.21
CA LEU A 47 17.96 11.37 8.80
C LEU A 47 18.21 9.94 8.36
N GLN A 48 19.35 9.33 8.76
CA GLN A 48 19.64 7.93 8.47
C GLN A 48 18.54 7.00 9.02
N THR A 49 18.10 7.27 10.25
CA THR A 49 17.03 6.49 10.89
C THR A 49 15.71 6.64 10.14
N ALA A 50 15.29 7.88 9.84
CA ALA A 50 14.07 8.15 9.08
C ALA A 50 14.08 7.49 7.69
N LEU A 51 15.22 7.55 6.99
CA LEU A 51 15.38 6.91 5.69
C LEU A 51 15.31 5.39 5.77
N SER A 52 15.88 4.76 6.81
CA SER A 52 15.79 3.31 7.00
C SER A 52 14.35 2.84 7.18
N ILE A 53 13.55 3.61 7.94
CA ILE A 53 12.13 3.32 8.19
C ILE A 53 11.33 3.50 6.89
N CYS A 54 11.55 4.62 6.20
CA CYS A 54 10.90 4.93 4.92
C CYS A 54 11.20 3.84 3.88
N ALA A 55 12.44 3.38 3.78
CA ALA A 55 12.82 2.30 2.87
C ALA A 55 12.06 0.99 3.17
N GLY A 56 11.85 0.68 4.46
CA GLY A 56 11.03 -0.47 4.88
C GLY A 56 9.57 -0.35 4.43
N GLN A 57 8.94 0.82 4.64
CA GLN A 57 7.57 1.08 4.19
C GLN A 57 7.44 0.94 2.66
N VAL A 58 8.37 1.50 1.90
CA VAL A 58 8.38 1.40 0.43
C VAL A 58 8.56 -0.05 -0.04
N ALA A 59 9.42 -0.82 0.62
CA ALA A 59 9.60 -2.24 0.32
C ALA A 59 8.30 -3.03 0.55
N THR A 60 7.62 -2.80 1.69
CA THR A 60 6.31 -3.40 2.00
C THR A 60 5.25 -3.01 0.97
N LEU A 61 5.20 -1.74 0.55
CA LEU A 61 4.28 -1.28 -0.48
C LEU A 61 4.51 -2.01 -1.81
N ASN A 62 5.76 -2.15 -2.24
CA ASN A 62 6.08 -2.82 -3.49
C ASN A 62 5.73 -4.31 -3.45
N GLN A 63 6.03 -5.00 -2.36
CA GLN A 63 5.63 -6.40 -2.16
C GLN A 63 4.11 -6.58 -2.22
N TRP A 64 3.37 -5.65 -1.60
CA TRP A 64 1.91 -5.65 -1.66
C TRP A 64 1.41 -5.43 -3.11
N ARG A 65 1.99 -4.49 -3.86
CA ARG A 65 1.61 -4.23 -5.27
C ARG A 65 1.80 -5.47 -6.14
N GLU A 66 2.89 -6.20 -5.95
CA GLU A 66 3.14 -7.45 -6.66
C GLU A 66 2.12 -8.53 -6.29
N ALA A 67 1.80 -8.68 -5.00
CA ALA A 67 0.81 -9.66 -4.54
C ALA A 67 -0.60 -9.33 -5.02
N ALA A 68 -1.00 -8.06 -4.95
CA ALA A 68 -2.30 -7.59 -5.44
C ALA A 68 -2.44 -7.81 -6.96
N GLY A 69 -1.37 -7.57 -7.74
CA GLY A 69 -1.34 -7.87 -9.17
C GLY A 69 -1.56 -9.35 -9.47
N ARG A 70 -0.90 -10.26 -8.73
CA ARG A 70 -1.11 -11.71 -8.84
C ARG A 70 -2.54 -12.14 -8.49
N ASN A 71 -3.10 -11.58 -7.41
CA ASN A 71 -4.47 -11.89 -6.98
C ASN A 71 -5.51 -11.45 -8.03
N HIS A 72 -5.27 -10.34 -8.73
CA HIS A 72 -6.16 -9.89 -9.80
C HIS A 72 -6.14 -10.83 -11.02
N GLU A 73 -4.97 -11.34 -11.40
CA GLU A 73 -4.83 -12.34 -12.47
C GLU A 73 -5.48 -13.68 -12.11
N GLN A 74 -5.34 -14.12 -10.86
CA GLN A 74 -6.02 -15.31 -10.39
C GLN A 74 -7.55 -15.12 -10.35
N ASN A 75 -8.04 -13.97 -9.88
CA ASN A 75 -9.48 -13.72 -9.89
C ASN A 75 -10.05 -13.65 -11.33
N ARG A 76 -9.27 -13.15 -12.29
CA ARG A 76 -9.65 -13.15 -13.72
C ARG A 76 -9.76 -14.55 -14.31
N THR A 77 -8.83 -15.45 -13.98
CA THR A 77 -8.85 -16.83 -14.50
C THR A 77 -9.96 -17.68 -13.89
N TYR A 78 -10.33 -17.46 -12.62
CA TYR A 78 -11.41 -18.20 -11.95
C TYR A 78 -12.83 -17.75 -12.35
N PHE A 79 -13.03 -16.48 -12.74
CA PHE A 79 -14.33 -15.97 -13.18
C PHE A 79 -14.54 -15.98 -14.71
N GLY A 80 -13.50 -16.26 -15.50
CA GLY A 80 -13.54 -16.23 -16.97
C GLY A 80 -13.95 -17.52 -17.68
N THR A 81 -14.39 -18.56 -16.96
CA THR A 81 -14.75 -19.88 -17.54
C THR A 81 -16.23 -20.26 -17.37
N ASN A 82 -17.13 -19.30 -17.12
CA ASN A 82 -18.59 -19.52 -17.22
C ASN A 82 -19.14 -18.91 -18.51
#